data_AF-A0A7J2SSF0-F1
#
_entry.id   AF-A0A7J2SSF0-F1
#
_cell.length_a   1.000
_cell.length_b   1.000
_cell.length_c   1.000
_cell.angle_alpha   90.00
_cell.angle_beta   90.00
_cell.angle_gamma   90.00
#
_symmetry.space_group_name_H-M   'P 1'
#
loop_
_entity.id
_entity.type
_entity.pdbx_description
1 polymer ?
#
loop_
_entity_poly.entity_id
_entity_poly.type
_entity_poly.pdbx_seq_one_letter_code
_entity_poly.pdbx_strand_id
1 'polypeptide(L)'
;AAKGIKGIVEVFEEYAEGLKDLEGFSHIILIYHFHLTQKPLLMVKPYMDDELRGVFATRAPCRPNSIGVSTVRLTGVEKNMLYVEDLDIVDGTPLLDIKPFVPEFDVREATSAGWLERNLHKLSSTKDDGRFTK
;
A
#
# COMPACT_ATOMS: atom_id res chain seq x y z
N ALA A 1 7.07 4.97 -6.76
CA ALA A 1 5.70 5.33 -6.32
C ALA A 1 4.79 5.38 -7.54
N ALA A 2 3.62 4.76 -7.49
CA ALA A 2 2.71 4.61 -8.63
C ALA A 2 1.89 5.88 -8.92
N LYS A 3 2.56 7.04 -9.02
CA LYS A 3 1.91 8.34 -9.16
C LYS A 3 1.00 8.38 -10.39
N GLY A 4 -0.25 8.79 -10.21
CA GLY A 4 -1.26 8.92 -11.26
C GLY A 4 -1.86 7.60 -11.76
N ILE A 5 -1.45 6.45 -11.23
CA ILE A 5 -2.07 5.16 -11.54
C ILE A 5 -3.45 5.11 -10.88
N LYS A 6 -4.48 4.87 -11.68
CA LYS A 6 -5.88 4.86 -11.25
C LYS A 6 -6.34 3.45 -10.89
N GLY A 7 -7.28 3.38 -9.96
CA GLY A 7 -7.98 2.14 -9.61
C GLY A 7 -9.35 2.42 -9.02
N ILE A 8 -10.10 1.34 -8.82
CA ILE A 8 -11.39 1.38 -8.16
C ILE A 8 -11.32 0.44 -6.96
N VAL A 9 -11.76 0.90 -5.80
CA VAL A 9 -11.96 0.07 -4.63
C VAL A 9 -13.45 -0.20 -4.52
N GLU A 10 -13.83 -1.45 -4.70
CA GLU A 10 -15.19 -1.92 -4.45
C GLU A 10 -15.31 -2.37 -3.00
N VAL A 11 -16.26 -1.78 -2.29
CA VAL A 11 -16.65 -2.20 -0.94
C VAL A 11 -17.88 -3.09 -1.08
N PHE A 12 -17.91 -4.22 -0.37
CA PHE A 12 -19.10 -5.08 -0.40
C PHE A 12 -20.31 -4.33 0.15
N GLU A 13 -21.49 -4.61 -0.41
CA GLU A 13 -22.71 -3.84 -0.18
C GLU A 13 -23.09 -3.79 1.30
N GLU A 14 -22.85 -4.86 2.05
CA GLU A 14 -23.10 -4.91 3.50
C GLU A 14 -22.25 -3.93 4.32
N TYR A 15 -21.17 -3.39 3.76
CA TYR A 15 -20.28 -2.42 4.40
C TYR A 15 -20.41 -1.01 3.81
N ALA A 16 -21.21 -0.81 2.75
CA ALA A 16 -21.31 0.46 2.03
C ALA A 16 -21.76 1.63 2.90
N GLU A 17 -22.60 1.40 3.93
CA GLU A 17 -23.01 2.43 4.89
C GLU A 17 -21.81 3.08 5.60
N GLY A 18 -20.72 2.32 5.80
CA GLY A 18 -19.48 2.81 6.42
C GLY A 18 -18.70 3.83 5.59
N LEU A 19 -19.06 4.05 4.32
CA LEU A 19 -18.42 5.02 3.43
C LEU A 19 -18.94 6.45 3.60
N LYS A 20 -19.99 6.64 4.41
CA LYS A 20 -20.56 7.95 4.66
C LYS A 20 -19.48 8.97 5.09
N ASP A 21 -19.55 10.16 4.49
CA ASP A 21 -18.65 11.31 4.71
C ASP A 21 -17.20 11.10 4.24
N LEU A 22 -16.86 9.97 3.63
CA LEU A 22 -15.49 9.68 3.18
C LEU A 22 -15.03 10.63 2.05
N GLU A 23 -15.95 11.16 1.23
CA GLU A 23 -15.63 12.15 0.20
C GLU A 23 -15.05 13.47 0.76
N GLY A 24 -15.19 13.73 2.06
CA GLY A 24 -14.58 14.87 2.73
C GLY A 24 -13.05 14.79 2.83
N PHE A 25 -12.45 13.63 2.57
CA PHE A 25 -11.01 13.39 2.66
C PHE A 25 -10.35 13.34 1.28
N SER A 26 -9.20 14.00 1.13
CA SER A 26 -8.42 13.95 -0.12
C SER A 26 -7.62 12.67 -0.28
N HIS A 27 -7.27 12.00 0.82
CA HIS A 27 -6.47 10.79 0.86
C HIS A 27 -7.04 9.82 1.89
N ILE A 28 -6.89 8.54 1.59
CA ILE A 28 -7.29 7.43 2.45
C ILE A 28 -6.15 6.43 2.56
N ILE A 29 -6.13 5.69 3.66
CA ILE A 29 -5.26 4.56 3.91
C ILE A 29 -6.05 3.30 3.61
N LEU A 30 -5.56 2.49 2.68
CA LEU A 30 -6.09 1.16 2.40
C LEU A 30 -5.23 0.13 3.12
N ILE A 31 -5.87 -0.76 3.86
CA ILE A 31 -5.25 -1.96 4.42
C ILE A 31 -5.78 -3.15 3.64
N TYR A 32 -4.90 -3.99 3.11
CA TYR A 32 -5.28 -5.04 2.16
C TYR A 32 -4.42 -6.29 2.32
N HIS A 33 -4.86 -7.40 1.74
CA HIS A 33 -4.17 -8.69 1.84
C HIS A 33 -3.36 -9.00 0.58
N PHE A 34 -2.06 -9.23 0.72
CA PHE A 34 -1.21 -9.71 -0.39
C PHE A 34 -1.53 -11.17 -0.75
N HIS A 35 -2.67 -11.38 -1.38
CA HIS A 35 -3.25 -12.69 -1.71
C HIS A 35 -2.40 -13.52 -2.70
N LEU A 36 -1.49 -12.90 -3.45
CA LEU A 36 -0.57 -13.58 -4.37
C LEU A 36 0.78 -13.92 -3.73
N THR A 37 0.99 -13.62 -2.45
CA THR A 37 2.25 -13.95 -1.79
C THR A 37 2.36 -15.43 -1.46
N GLN A 38 3.57 -15.94 -1.60
CA GLN A 38 3.94 -17.27 -1.14
C GLN A 38 4.05 -17.35 0.40
N LYS A 39 4.67 -18.43 0.89
CA LYS A 39 5.04 -18.61 2.30
C LYS A 39 5.82 -17.40 2.83
N PRO A 40 5.61 -17.04 4.11
CA PRO A 40 6.32 -15.94 4.73
C PRO A 40 7.83 -16.21 4.79
N LEU A 41 8.62 -15.18 4.52
CA LEU A 41 10.08 -15.21 4.62
C LEU A 41 10.54 -14.25 5.72
N LEU A 42 11.51 -14.68 6.53
CA LEU A 42 12.11 -13.80 7.54
C LEU A 42 13.25 -12.92 6.98
N MET A 43 13.85 -13.36 5.87
CA MET A 43 14.90 -12.66 5.14
C MET A 43 14.50 -12.53 3.68
N VAL A 44 14.59 -11.32 3.13
CA VAL A 44 14.17 -11.00 1.76
C VAL A 44 15.23 -10.15 1.07
N LYS A 45 15.27 -10.23 -0.26
CA LYS A 45 16.05 -9.34 -1.10
C LYS A 45 15.11 -8.27 -1.67
N PRO A 46 15.02 -7.07 -1.06
CA PRO A 46 14.06 -6.05 -1.51
C PRO A 46 14.41 -5.57 -2.92
N TYR A 47 13.43 -5.07 -3.68
CA TYR A 47 13.67 -4.69 -5.07
C TYR A 47 14.63 -3.50 -5.26
N MET A 48 14.86 -2.71 -4.20
CA MET A 48 15.74 -1.53 -4.22
C MET A 48 17.17 -1.80 -3.73
N ASP A 49 17.48 -3.02 -3.28
CA ASP A 49 18.77 -3.36 -2.70
C ASP A 49 19.19 -4.78 -3.08
N ASP A 50 20.50 -5.02 -3.17
CA ASP A 50 21.00 -6.33 -3.56
C ASP A 50 21.27 -7.28 -2.36
N GLU A 51 21.31 -6.71 -1.17
CA GLU A 51 21.59 -7.40 0.10
C GLU A 51 20.34 -8.05 0.70
N LEU A 52 20.53 -9.16 1.41
CA LEU A 52 19.47 -9.75 2.24
C LEU A 52 19.16 -8.83 3.41
N ARG A 53 17.87 -8.55 3.62
CA ARG A 53 17.34 -7.74 4.70
C ARG A 53 16.32 -8.55 5.49
N GLY A 54 16.27 -8.35 6.80
CA GLY A 54 15.16 -8.88 7.61
C GLY A 54 13.83 -8.32 7.12
N VAL A 55 12.81 -9.15 6.96
CA VAL A 55 11.54 -8.77 6.32
C VAL A 55 10.88 -7.56 6.99
N PHE A 56 11.01 -7.43 8.32
CA PHE A 56 10.46 -6.31 9.10
C PHE A 56 11.21 -4.99 8.92
N ALA A 57 12.43 -5.03 8.37
CA ALA A 57 13.20 -3.85 7.96
C ALA A 57 12.93 -3.49 6.48
N THR A 58 11.88 -4.06 5.88
CA THR A 58 11.46 -3.81 4.49
C THR A 58 9.94 -3.65 4.40
N ARG A 59 9.47 -3.33 3.19
CA ARG A 59 8.05 -3.38 2.81
C ARG A 59 7.74 -4.54 1.85
N ALA A 60 8.55 -5.60 1.85
CA ALA A 60 8.30 -6.77 1.00
C ALA A 60 6.98 -7.46 1.38
N PRO A 61 6.23 -8.04 0.43
CA PRO A 61 4.88 -8.54 0.70
C PRO A 61 4.87 -9.93 1.38
N CYS A 62 5.94 -10.73 1.26
CA CYS A 62 6.07 -12.09 1.83
C CYS A 62 6.36 -12.10 3.35
N ARG A 63 5.42 -11.60 4.15
CA ARG A 63 5.54 -11.40 5.61
C ARG A 63 4.68 -12.41 6.38
N PRO A 64 4.92 -12.66 7.68
CA PRO A 64 4.08 -13.56 8.49
C PRO A 64 2.58 -13.23 8.46
N ASN A 65 2.27 -11.92 8.45
CA ASN A 65 0.95 -11.41 8.11
C ASN A 65 1.09 -10.61 6.82
N SER A 66 0.56 -11.18 5.73
CA SER A 66 0.59 -10.62 4.36
C SER A 66 -0.34 -9.41 4.23
N ILE A 67 -0.14 -8.39 5.06
CA ILE A 67 -0.91 -7.16 5.10
C ILE A 67 -0.10 -6.04 4.42
N GLY A 68 -0.71 -5.43 3.41
CA GLY A 68 -0.24 -4.22 2.75
C GLY A 68 -0.95 -2.99 3.29
N VAL A 69 -0.28 -1.84 3.19
CA VAL A 69 -0.81 -0.54 3.58
C VAL A 69 -0.39 0.46 2.51
N SER A 70 -1.36 1.12 1.88
CA SER A 70 -1.11 2.16 0.88
C SER A 70 -1.93 3.39 1.22
N THR A 71 -1.28 4.56 1.24
CA THR A 71 -1.97 5.86 1.24
C THR A 71 -2.22 6.24 -0.21
N VAL A 72 -3.48 6.38 -0.58
CA VAL A 72 -3.93 6.69 -1.94
C VAL A 72 -4.74 7.98 -1.95
N ARG A 73 -4.80 8.62 -3.12
CA ARG A 73 -5.62 9.81 -3.31
C ARG A 73 -7.04 9.39 -3.64
N LEU A 74 -8.02 9.90 -2.88
CA LEU A 74 -9.44 9.69 -3.15
C LEU A 74 -9.91 10.76 -4.13
N THR A 75 -10.51 10.34 -5.23
CA THR A 75 -10.97 11.22 -6.31
C THR A 75 -12.48 11.21 -6.50
N GLY A 76 -13.18 10.26 -5.89
CA GLY A 76 -14.64 10.22 -5.86
C GLY A 76 -15.16 9.03 -5.05
N VAL A 77 -16.41 9.17 -4.60
CA VAL A 77 -17.17 8.13 -3.92
C VAL A 77 -18.52 8.04 -4.63
N GLU A 78 -18.90 6.84 -5.07
CA GLU A 78 -20.19 6.58 -5.71
C GLU A 78 -20.76 5.26 -5.19
N LYS A 79 -21.79 5.34 -4.36
CA LYS A 79 -22.37 4.17 -3.66
C LYS A 79 -21.28 3.41 -2.89
N ASN A 80 -21.00 2.18 -3.30
CA ASN A 80 -20.01 1.27 -2.71
C ASN A 80 -18.65 1.30 -3.44
N MET A 81 -18.45 2.25 -4.37
CA MET A 81 -17.26 2.36 -5.22
C MET A 81 -16.44 3.60 -4.86
N LEU A 82 -15.15 3.42 -4.62
CA LEU A 82 -14.20 4.51 -4.41
C LEU A 82 -13.25 4.63 -5.60
N TYR A 83 -13.20 5.81 -6.20
CA TYR A 83 -12.27 6.12 -7.28
C TYR A 83 -10.97 6.66 -6.71
N VAL A 84 -9.86 5.96 -6.94
CA VAL A 84 -8.58 6.29 -6.31
C VAL A 84 -7.46 6.46 -7.34
N GLU A 85 -6.47 7.27 -6.99
CA GLU A 85 -5.23 7.44 -7.74
C GLU A 85 -4.01 7.19 -6.84
N ASP A 86 -2.84 7.05 -7.46
CA ASP A 86 -1.56 6.79 -6.80
C ASP A 86 -1.43 5.34 -6.26
N LEU A 87 -2.10 4.39 -6.94
CA LEU A 87 -2.31 3.01 -6.50
C LEU A 87 -1.18 2.05 -6.95
N ASP A 88 -0.62 1.30 -6.00
CA ASP A 88 0.44 0.31 -6.19
C ASP A 88 0.01 -1.11 -5.77
N ILE A 89 -1.25 -1.45 -6.03
CA ILE A 89 -1.90 -2.69 -5.60
C ILE A 89 -2.28 -3.51 -6.85
N VAL A 90 -2.09 -4.83 -6.78
CA VAL A 90 -2.48 -5.75 -7.86
C VAL A 90 -4.01 -5.87 -7.92
N ASP A 91 -4.56 -5.96 -9.13
CA ASP A 91 -5.99 -6.17 -9.35
C ASP A 91 -6.52 -7.42 -8.62
N GLY A 92 -7.78 -7.38 -8.18
CA GLY A 92 -8.41 -8.45 -7.39
C GLY A 92 -7.89 -8.60 -5.95
N THR A 93 -7.04 -7.69 -5.48
CA THR A 93 -6.53 -7.71 -4.10
C THR A 93 -7.65 -7.52 -3.07
N PRO A 94 -7.82 -8.46 -2.11
CA PRO A 94 -8.81 -8.30 -1.05
C PRO A 94 -8.49 -7.11 -0.14
N LEU A 95 -9.47 -6.23 0.02
CA LEU A 95 -9.42 -5.12 0.97
C LEU A 95 -9.80 -5.61 2.37
N LEU A 96 -9.09 -5.13 3.38
CA LEU A 96 -9.31 -5.46 4.79
C LEU A 96 -9.89 -4.28 5.56
N ASP A 97 -9.47 -3.05 5.26
CA ASP A 97 -9.89 -1.85 5.99
C ASP A 97 -9.64 -0.56 5.19
N ILE A 98 -10.35 0.52 5.56
CA ILE A 98 -10.24 1.86 4.99
C ILE A 98 -10.20 2.87 6.12
N LYS A 99 -9.25 3.80 6.08
CA LYS A 99 -9.15 4.90 7.07
C LYS A 99 -8.92 6.23 6.38
N PRO A 100 -9.41 7.35 6.92
CA PRO A 100 -8.99 8.67 6.44
C PRO A 100 -7.50 8.87 6.71
N PHE A 101 -6.79 9.51 5.78
CA PHE A 101 -5.45 10.03 6.04
C PHE A 101 -5.57 11.46 6.57
N VAL A 102 -5.05 11.70 7.77
CA VAL A 102 -5.09 13.00 8.46
C VAL A 102 -3.64 13.42 8.72
N PRO A 103 -3.13 14.45 8.01
CA PRO A 103 -1.73 14.86 8.13
C PRO A 103 -1.26 15.08 9.57
N GLU A 104 -2.11 15.66 10.42
CA GLU A 104 -1.83 15.93 11.83
C GLU A 104 -1.59 14.66 12.66
N PHE A 105 -2.13 13.51 12.25
CA PHE A 105 -1.97 12.23 12.94
C PHE A 105 -0.92 11.33 12.29
N ASP A 106 -0.88 11.34 10.96
CA ASP A 106 -0.18 10.36 10.14
C ASP A 106 1.20 10.83 9.65
N VAL A 107 1.45 12.13 9.56
CA VAL A 107 2.76 12.67 9.19
C VAL A 107 3.63 12.80 10.44
N ARG A 108 4.75 12.08 10.45
CA ARG A 108 5.75 12.13 11.52
C ARG A 108 7.12 12.44 10.92
N GLU A 109 7.87 13.31 11.58
CA GLU A 109 9.27 13.54 11.24
C GLU A 109 10.11 12.36 11.72
N ALA A 110 10.80 11.70 10.79
CA ALA A 110 11.75 10.64 11.08
C ALA A 110 13.18 11.15 10.93
N THR A 111 14.07 10.78 11.87
CA THR A 111 15.48 11.19 11.85
C THR A 111 16.38 10.23 11.07
N SER A 112 15.91 9.00 10.77
CA SER A 112 16.63 8.03 9.94
C SER A 112 15.66 7.05 9.26
N ALA A 113 16.03 6.58 8.07
CA ALA A 113 15.37 5.53 7.30
C ALA A 113 16.24 4.27 7.10
N GLY A 114 17.33 4.14 7.87
CA GLY A 114 18.22 2.98 7.87
C GLY A 114 18.89 2.72 6.51
N TRP A 115 18.95 1.46 6.08
CA TRP A 115 19.62 1.08 4.83
C TRP A 115 19.00 1.73 3.58
N LEU A 116 17.73 2.12 3.67
CA LEU A 116 16.99 2.69 2.53
C LEU A 116 17.51 4.08 2.15
N GLU A 117 18.12 4.83 3.07
CA GLU A 117 18.70 6.16 2.81
C GLU A 117 19.65 6.15 1.61
N ARG A 118 20.48 5.10 1.49
CA ARG A 118 21.41 4.92 0.37
C ARG A 118 20.72 4.69 -0.97
N ASN A 119 19.47 4.22 -0.95
CA ASN A 119 18.71 3.79 -2.12
C ASN A 119 17.48 4.69 -2.42
N LEU A 120 17.19 5.74 -1.64
CA LEU A 120 16.01 6.60 -1.83
C LEU A 120 15.92 7.22 -3.23
N HIS A 121 17.06 7.52 -3.85
CA HIS A 121 17.14 8.04 -5.21
C HIS A 121 16.52 7.10 -6.27
N LYS A 122 16.32 5.82 -5.95
CA LYS A 122 15.70 4.80 -6.82
C LYS A 122 14.16 4.75 -6.73
N LEU A 123 13.53 5.44 -5.78
CA LEU A 123 12.07 5.34 -5.50
C LEU A 123 11.17 5.75 -6.67
N SER A 124 11.62 6.73 -7.47
CA SER A 124 10.86 7.27 -8.59
C SER A 124 10.96 6.40 -9.84
N SER A 125 12.03 5.62 -9.98
CA SER A 125 12.36 4.88 -11.21
C SER A 125 12.16 3.37 -11.09
N THR A 126 12.13 2.82 -9.89
CA THR A 126 12.10 1.37 -9.68
C THR A 126 10.67 0.86 -9.49
N LYS A 127 10.34 -0.24 -10.18
CA LYS A 127 9.06 -0.95 -10.08
C LYS A 127 9.30 -2.35 -9.51
N ASP A 128 8.24 -2.93 -8.93
CA ASP A 128 8.26 -4.34 -8.57
C ASP A 128 8.51 -5.21 -9.81
N ASP A 129 9.29 -6.28 -9.64
CA ASP A 129 9.72 -7.19 -10.71
C ASP A 129 9.07 -8.59 -10.61
N GLY A 130 8.05 -8.73 -9.75
CA GLY A 130 7.33 -9.99 -9.58
C GLY A 130 8.12 -11.09 -8.87
N ARG A 131 9.26 -10.77 -8.23
CA ARG A 131 10.06 -11.77 -7.50
C ARG A 131 9.33 -12.44 -6.32
N PHE A 132 8.18 -11.91 -5.91
CA PHE A 132 7.39 -12.40 -4.79
C PHE A 132 6.09 -13.11 -5.20
N THR A 133 5.81 -13.22 -6.51
CA THR A 133 4.56 -13.80 -7.06
C THR A 133 4.77 -15.13 -7.78
N LYS A 134 6.01 -15.60 -7.92
CA LYS A 134 6.37 -16.94 -8.41
C LYS A 134 6.78 -17.83 -7.27
#